data_AF-A0A8E0S2K6-F1
#
_entry.id   AF-A0A8E0S2K6-F1
#
_cell.length_a   1.000
_cell.length_b   1.000
_cell.length_c   1.000
_cell.angle_alpha   90.00
_cell.angle_beta   90.00
_cell.angle_gamma   90.00
#
_symmetry.space_group_name_H-M   'P 1'
#
loop_
_entity.id
_entity.type
_entity.pdbx_description
1 polymer ?
#
loop_
_entity_poly.entity_id
_entity_poly.type
_entity_poly.pdbx_seq_one_letter_code
_entity_poly.pdbx_strand_id
1 'polypeptide(L)'
;NILILNDPEADGYYDLLPIDFEYSGYNFRGFDIGNHFNEWCYDYTYSQPPYFSYHFEDYPTLAQQEEFWSAYLTARQNDRRMSVDVNRSSGGTFNDGSARPPVYEDAKRDFEKLWLEATFGALYSHLFWAAWALIQTQISSIRFGFSHYATARMDAYHRMKKSLQSHLEQR
;
A
#
# COMPACT_ATOMS: atom_id res chain seq x y z
N ASN A 1 -1.79 -2.20 -11.70
CA ASN A 1 -2.84 -1.21 -12.06
C ASN A 1 -2.40 0.23 -11.84
N ILE A 2 -1.16 0.56 -12.23
CA ILE A 2 -0.62 1.92 -12.18
C ILE A 2 -0.02 2.18 -13.55
N LEU A 3 -0.52 3.18 -14.26
CA LEU A 3 0.05 3.61 -15.54
C LEU A 3 1.09 4.70 -15.30
N ILE A 4 2.19 4.61 -16.03
CA ILE A 4 3.17 5.70 -16.13
C ILE A 4 2.78 6.50 -17.38
N LEU A 5 2.46 7.79 -17.20
CA LEU A 5 1.92 8.65 -18.27
C LEU A 5 3.01 9.38 -19.06
N ASN A 6 4.23 9.37 -18.55
CA ASN A 6 5.36 10.12 -19.08
C ASN A 6 6.61 9.24 -19.21
N ASP A 7 7.74 9.81 -19.66
CA ASP A 7 9.03 9.12 -19.70
C ASP A 7 9.88 9.58 -18.51
N PRO A 8 10.00 8.79 -17.43
CA PRO A 8 10.69 9.22 -16.22
C PRO A 8 12.19 9.47 -16.43
N GLU A 9 12.82 8.82 -17.42
CA GLU A 9 14.24 9.03 -17.71
C GLU A 9 14.47 10.38 -18.41
N ALA A 10 13.54 10.79 -19.26
CA ALA A 10 13.60 12.08 -19.95
C ALA A 10 13.12 13.25 -19.06
N ASP A 11 12.05 13.04 -18.30
CA ASP A 11 11.36 14.11 -17.56
C ASP A 11 11.89 14.29 -16.13
N GLY A 12 12.54 13.28 -15.56
CA GLY A 12 13.10 13.32 -14.20
C GLY A 12 12.06 13.17 -13.09
N TYR A 13 10.82 12.80 -13.41
CA TYR A 13 9.77 12.48 -12.43
C TYR A 13 8.81 11.41 -12.98
N TYR A 14 8.05 10.78 -12.09
CA TYR A 14 6.99 9.84 -12.47
C TYR A 14 5.63 10.54 -12.45
N ASP A 15 4.92 10.51 -13.57
CA ASP A 15 3.51 10.84 -13.67
C ASP A 15 2.69 9.55 -13.64
N LEU A 16 1.97 9.32 -12.54
CA LEU A 16 1.33 8.05 -12.23
C LEU A 16 -0.19 8.18 -12.22
N LEU A 17 -0.86 7.26 -12.90
CA LEU A 17 -2.33 7.17 -12.91
C LEU A 17 -2.80 5.79 -12.42
N PRO A 18 -3.44 5.71 -11.25
CA PRO A 18 -4.17 4.52 -10.85
C PRO A 18 -5.34 4.27 -11.80
N ILE A 19 -5.52 3.01 -12.21
CA ILE A 19 -6.60 2.58 -13.10
C ILE A 19 -7.29 1.34 -12.53
N ASP A 20 -8.37 0.90 -13.19
CA ASP A 20 -9.07 -0.36 -12.89
C ASP A 20 -9.67 -0.39 -11.47
N PHE A 21 -10.79 0.32 -11.30
CA PHE A 21 -11.46 0.54 -10.02
C PHE A 21 -12.46 -0.57 -9.65
N GLU A 22 -12.37 -1.78 -10.23
CA GLU A 22 -13.33 -2.87 -10.01
C GLU A 22 -13.53 -3.22 -8.52
N TYR A 23 -12.44 -3.19 -7.73
CA TYR A 23 -12.45 -3.49 -6.30
C TYR A 23 -12.46 -2.24 -5.41
N SER A 24 -12.70 -1.06 -5.98
CA SER A 24 -12.67 0.20 -5.23
C SER A 24 -13.91 0.39 -4.37
N GLY A 25 -13.70 0.90 -3.16
CA GLY A 25 -14.78 1.21 -2.23
C GLY A 25 -14.26 1.86 -0.95
N TYR A 26 -15.18 2.32 -0.10
CA TYR A 26 -14.80 2.81 1.23
C TYR A 26 -14.15 1.69 2.03
N ASN A 27 -12.91 1.91 2.47
CA ASN A 27 -12.15 0.94 3.24
C ASN A 27 -11.13 1.64 4.15
N PHE A 28 -10.50 0.87 5.04
CA PHE A 28 -9.39 1.35 5.86
C PHE A 28 -8.17 1.62 4.99
N ARG A 29 -7.54 2.79 5.13
CA ARG A 29 -6.30 3.13 4.37
C ARG A 29 -5.19 2.11 4.61
N GLY A 30 -5.12 1.52 5.81
CA GLY A 30 -4.16 0.47 6.14
C GLY A 30 -4.30 -0.76 5.25
N PHE A 31 -5.53 -1.11 4.85
CA PHE A 31 -5.75 -2.20 3.91
C PHE A 31 -5.18 -1.90 2.54
N ASP A 32 -5.46 -0.71 2.01
CA ASP A 32 -5.03 -0.34 0.66
C ASP A 32 -3.50 -0.24 0.56
N ILE A 33 -2.88 0.41 1.56
CA ILE A 33 -1.42 0.52 1.65
C ILE A 33 -0.77 -0.84 1.93
N GLY A 34 -1.32 -1.62 2.87
CA GLY A 34 -0.81 -2.96 3.16
C GLY A 34 -0.97 -3.92 1.99
N ASN A 35 -2.05 -3.80 1.22
CA ASN A 35 -2.23 -4.52 -0.02
C ASN A 35 -1.19 -4.09 -1.07
N HIS A 36 -0.97 -2.79 -1.24
CA HIS A 36 0.08 -2.30 -2.14
C HIS A 36 1.46 -2.85 -1.79
N PHE A 37 1.83 -2.90 -0.51
CA PHE A 37 3.09 -3.51 -0.06
C PHE A 37 3.15 -5.01 -0.33
N ASN A 38 2.04 -5.74 -0.16
CA ASN A 38 1.99 -7.16 -0.55
C ASN A 38 2.28 -7.35 -2.04
N GLU A 39 1.79 -6.45 -2.92
CA GLU A 39 2.00 -6.56 -4.37
C GLU A 39 3.49 -6.41 -4.78
N TRP A 40 4.36 -5.90 -3.92
CA TRP A 40 5.82 -5.90 -4.19
C TRP A 40 6.39 -7.32 -4.24
N CYS A 41 5.74 -8.27 -3.56
CA CYS A 41 6.17 -9.67 -3.52
C CYS A 41 5.66 -10.51 -4.69
N TYR A 42 4.73 -10.00 -5.51
CA TYR A 42 4.06 -10.80 -6.54
C TYR A 42 4.33 -10.24 -7.93
N ASP A 43 4.79 -11.10 -8.84
CA ASP A 43 4.91 -10.78 -10.25
C ASP A 43 3.98 -11.69 -11.07
N TYR A 44 2.99 -11.07 -11.71
CA TYR A 44 1.97 -11.73 -12.53
C TYR A 44 2.34 -11.79 -14.02
N THR A 45 3.53 -11.32 -14.40
CA THR A 45 4.03 -11.36 -15.79
C THR A 45 4.71 -12.69 -16.13
N TYR A 46 4.87 -13.57 -15.12
CA TYR A 46 5.51 -14.86 -15.28
C TYR A 46 4.78 -15.74 -16.31
N SER A 47 5.48 -16.11 -17.38
CA SER A 47 4.86 -16.72 -18.56
C SER A 47 4.56 -18.22 -18.43
N GLN A 48 5.08 -18.87 -17.38
CA GLN A 48 4.93 -20.31 -17.16
C GLN A 48 4.03 -20.59 -15.96
N PRO A 49 3.33 -21.74 -15.92
CA PRO A 49 2.56 -22.14 -14.74
C PRO A 49 3.39 -22.01 -13.44
N PRO A 50 2.82 -21.45 -12.36
CA PRO A 50 1.40 -21.12 -12.15
C PRO A 50 0.95 -19.75 -12.68
N TYR A 51 1.74 -19.11 -13.56
CA TYR A 51 1.52 -17.79 -14.17
C TYR A 51 1.64 -16.61 -13.21
N PHE A 52 2.33 -16.84 -12.09
CA PHE A 52 2.86 -15.80 -11.22
C PHE A 52 4.12 -16.32 -10.53
N SER A 53 4.97 -15.42 -10.07
CA SER A 53 6.02 -15.70 -9.10
C SER A 53 5.74 -14.94 -7.80
N TYR A 54 6.31 -15.45 -6.71
CA TYR A 54 6.16 -14.87 -5.39
C TYR A 54 7.48 -14.95 -4.62
N HIS A 55 7.90 -13.81 -4.09
CA HIS A 55 9.14 -13.63 -3.34
C HIS A 55 8.83 -12.79 -2.09
N PHE A 56 8.77 -13.45 -0.93
CA PHE A 56 8.42 -12.77 0.33
C PHE A 56 9.48 -11.74 0.73
N GLU A 57 10.72 -11.99 0.31
CA GLU A 57 11.90 -11.18 0.61
C GLU A 57 11.84 -9.79 -0.06
N ASP A 58 11.01 -9.63 -1.09
CA ASP A 58 10.79 -8.37 -1.80
C ASP A 58 9.79 -7.44 -1.08
N TYR A 59 9.20 -7.89 0.03
CA TYR A 59 8.32 -7.04 0.85
C TYR A 59 9.10 -5.80 1.33
N PRO A 60 8.52 -4.59 1.27
CA PRO A 60 9.25 -3.36 1.56
C PRO A 60 9.83 -3.37 2.97
N THR A 61 11.10 -3.01 3.08
CA THR A 61 11.79 -2.84 4.36
C THR A 61 11.13 -1.74 5.20
N LEU A 62 11.38 -1.72 6.52
CA LEU A 62 10.85 -0.66 7.40
C LEU A 62 11.23 0.74 6.90
N ALA A 63 12.45 0.93 6.39
CA ALA A 63 12.89 2.19 5.84
C ALA A 63 12.09 2.62 4.59
N GLN A 64 11.82 1.68 3.68
CA GLN A 64 10.98 1.94 2.50
C GLN A 64 9.53 2.22 2.88
N GLN A 65 8.99 1.51 3.88
CA GLN A 65 7.65 1.78 4.40
C GLN A 65 7.57 3.17 5.05
N GLU A 66 8.59 3.59 5.79
CA GLU A 66 8.69 4.91 6.39
C GLU A 66 8.75 6.02 5.32
N GLU A 67 9.52 5.80 4.26
CA GLU A 67 9.58 6.70 3.11
C GLU A 67 8.22 6.83 2.43
N PHE A 68 7.53 5.70 2.17
CA PHE A 68 6.18 5.70 1.61
C PHE A 68 5.19 6.47 2.48
N TRP A 69 5.17 6.23 3.79
CA TRP A 69 4.29 6.93 4.73
C TRP A 69 4.57 8.42 4.79
N SER A 70 5.85 8.80 4.73
CA SER A 70 6.29 10.19 4.69
C SER A 70 5.77 10.90 3.44
N ALA A 71 5.89 10.26 2.27
CA ALA A 71 5.36 10.78 1.01
C ALA A 71 3.82 10.88 1.04
N TYR A 72 3.14 9.83 1.50
CA TYR A 72 1.68 9.78 1.62
C TYR A 72 1.13 10.91 2.51
N LEU A 73 1.70 11.09 3.71
CA LEU A 73 1.24 12.13 4.64
C LEU A 73 1.53 13.54 4.10
N THR A 74 2.67 13.72 3.42
CA THR A 74 3.04 14.98 2.78
C THR A 74 2.03 15.33 1.68
N ALA A 75 1.72 14.39 0.79
CA ALA A 75 0.73 14.58 -0.27
C ALA A 75 -0.66 14.91 0.31
N ARG A 76 -1.11 14.17 1.32
CA ARG A 76 -2.39 14.41 2.01
C ARG A 76 -2.47 15.79 2.67
N GLN A 77 -1.36 16.26 3.25
CA GLN A 77 -1.32 17.59 3.86
C GLN A 77 -1.35 18.69 2.81
N ASN A 78 -0.68 18.50 1.67
CA ASN A 78 -0.69 19.45 0.56
C ASN A 78 -2.08 19.55 -0.08
N ASP A 79 -2.76 18.43 -0.29
CA ASP A 79 -4.15 18.40 -0.79
C ASP A 79 -5.11 19.14 0.17
N ARG A 80 -4.96 18.95 1.48
CA ARG A 80 -5.68 19.72 2.50
C ARG A 80 -5.39 21.21 2.45
N ARG A 81 -4.16 21.63 2.11
CA ARG A 81 -3.82 23.05 1.98
C ARG A 81 -4.45 23.65 0.73
N MET A 82 -4.33 22.98 -0.43
CA MET A 82 -4.94 23.48 -1.67
C MET A 82 -6.46 23.59 -1.57
N SER A 83 -7.13 22.62 -0.94
CA SER A 83 -8.58 22.67 -0.69
C SER A 83 -9.00 23.77 0.30
N VAL A 84 -8.14 24.15 1.25
CA VAL A 84 -8.37 25.27 2.17
C VAL A 84 -8.11 26.61 1.48
N ASP A 85 -7.08 26.74 0.65
CA ASP A 85 -6.74 27.99 -0.04
C ASP A 85 -7.80 28.36 -1.10
N VAL A 86 -8.39 27.38 -1.78
CA VAL A 86 -9.59 27.59 -2.63
C VAL A 86 -10.75 28.17 -1.82
N ASN A 87 -10.96 27.71 -0.58
CA ASN A 87 -12.02 28.22 0.30
C ASN A 87 -11.67 29.56 1.00
N ARG A 88 -10.37 29.88 1.18
CA ARG A 88 -9.87 31.10 1.85
C ARG A 88 -9.66 32.31 0.95
N SER A 89 -9.83 32.14 -0.36
CA SER A 89 -9.94 33.25 -1.32
C SER A 89 -11.06 34.26 -0.97
N SER A 90 -11.89 33.96 0.05
CA SER A 90 -12.99 34.77 0.54
C SER A 90 -12.79 35.37 1.96
N GLY A 91 -11.65 35.22 2.64
CA GLY A 91 -11.48 35.88 3.95
C GLY A 91 -10.20 35.62 4.74
N GLY A 92 -9.42 36.70 4.94
CA GLY A 92 -8.62 37.00 6.15
C GLY A 92 -7.47 36.04 6.53
N THR A 93 -6.24 36.48 6.30
CA THR A 93 -5.01 35.85 6.82
C THR A 93 -4.92 35.95 8.34
N PHE A 94 -5.14 34.82 9.03
CA PHE A 94 -4.67 34.62 10.41
C PHE A 94 -3.36 33.84 10.38
N ASN A 95 -2.27 34.52 10.75
CA ASN A 95 -0.94 33.96 10.84
C ASN A 95 -0.72 33.46 12.29
N ASP A 96 -1.02 32.19 12.54
CA ASP A 96 -0.61 31.52 13.79
C ASP A 96 0.85 31.07 13.62
N GLY A 97 1.76 31.80 14.25
CA GLY A 97 3.20 31.63 14.18
C GLY A 97 3.76 30.39 14.88
N SER A 98 2.94 29.37 15.18
CA SER A 98 3.44 28.05 15.54
C SER A 98 3.83 27.30 14.28
N ALA A 99 5.13 27.27 13.95
CA ALA A 99 5.65 26.45 12.87
C ALA A 99 5.36 24.98 13.20
N ARG A 100 4.27 24.44 12.64
CA ARG A 100 3.94 23.02 12.75
C ARG A 100 5.14 22.23 12.22
N PRO A 101 5.61 21.19 12.94
CA PRO A 101 6.77 20.42 12.52
C PRO A 101 6.61 19.90 11.08
N PRO A 102 7.72 19.68 10.36
CA PRO A 102 7.69 19.10 9.02
C PRO A 102 6.90 17.79 9.05
N VAL A 103 6.09 17.53 8.01
CA VAL A 103 5.22 16.33 7.93
C VAL A 103 6.02 15.03 8.08
N TYR A 104 7.26 15.04 7.59
CA TYR A 104 8.23 13.98 7.75
C TYR A 104 8.51 13.62 9.22
N GLU A 105 8.59 14.63 10.08
CA GLU A 105 8.89 14.46 11.50
C GLU A 105 7.70 13.90 12.28
N ASP A 106 6.48 14.28 11.88
CA ASP A 106 5.24 13.66 12.36
C ASP A 106 5.15 12.18 11.92
N ALA A 107 5.46 11.89 10.65
CA ALA A 107 5.48 10.52 10.11
C ALA A 107 6.47 9.63 10.87
N LYS A 108 7.68 10.13 11.14
CA LYS A 108 8.69 9.46 11.96
C LYS A 108 8.22 9.18 13.39
N ARG A 109 7.64 10.17 14.06
CA ARG A 109 7.19 10.04 15.44
C ARG A 109 6.06 9.02 15.59
N ASP A 110 5.14 8.99 14.62
CA ASP A 110 3.98 8.08 14.64
C ASP A 110 4.17 6.85 13.74
N PHE A 111 5.40 6.60 13.26
CA PHE A 111 5.69 5.56 12.27
C PHE A 111 5.22 4.19 12.73
N GLU A 112 5.45 3.84 14.00
CA GLU A 112 5.03 2.56 14.55
C GLU A 112 3.52 2.30 14.38
N LYS A 113 2.68 3.32 14.60
CA LYS A 113 1.22 3.17 14.46
C LYS A 113 0.83 2.98 13.00
N LEU A 114 1.45 3.72 12.09
CA LEU A 114 1.22 3.64 10.65
C LEU A 114 1.69 2.30 10.10
N TRP A 115 2.85 1.84 10.55
CA TRP A 115 3.41 0.53 10.26
C TRP A 115 2.48 -0.59 10.74
N LEU A 116 1.99 -0.53 11.98
CA LEU A 116 1.02 -1.51 12.50
C LEU A 116 -0.27 -1.50 11.66
N GLU A 117 -0.79 -0.32 11.33
CA GLU A 117 -1.99 -0.17 10.49
C GLU A 117 -1.82 -0.84 9.12
N ALA A 118 -0.71 -0.57 8.41
CA ALA A 118 -0.40 -1.23 7.14
C ALA A 118 -0.17 -2.73 7.31
N THR A 119 0.49 -3.16 8.38
CA THR A 119 0.79 -4.59 8.62
C THR A 119 -0.49 -5.39 8.87
N PHE A 120 -1.43 -4.87 9.67
CA PHE A 120 -2.74 -5.50 9.85
C PHE A 120 -3.54 -5.51 8.53
N GLY A 121 -3.46 -4.42 7.76
CA GLY A 121 -4.07 -4.36 6.42
C GLY A 121 -3.49 -5.39 5.45
N ALA A 122 -2.18 -5.57 5.44
CA ALA A 122 -1.48 -6.56 4.63
C ALA A 122 -1.88 -8.00 5.02
N LEU A 123 -2.04 -8.28 6.32
CA LEU A 123 -2.54 -9.57 6.80
C LEU A 123 -3.96 -9.83 6.32
N TYR A 124 -4.84 -8.83 6.42
CA TYR A 124 -6.22 -8.94 5.92
C TYR A 124 -6.26 -9.10 4.39
N SER A 125 -5.38 -8.41 3.66
CA SER A 125 -5.20 -8.57 2.21
C SER A 125 -4.84 -9.99 1.82
N HIS A 126 -3.91 -10.64 2.52
CA HIS A 126 -3.61 -12.06 2.23
C HIS A 126 -4.83 -12.96 2.41
N LEU A 127 -5.59 -12.80 3.50
CA LEU A 127 -6.81 -13.58 3.73
C LEU A 127 -7.88 -13.32 2.65
N PHE A 128 -8.10 -12.05 2.32
CA PHE A 128 -9.07 -11.63 1.30
C PHE A 128 -8.75 -12.27 -0.06
N TRP A 129 -7.52 -12.13 -0.53
CA TRP A 129 -7.11 -12.63 -1.83
C TRP A 129 -6.94 -14.16 -1.86
N ALA A 130 -6.60 -14.79 -0.73
CA ALA A 130 -6.64 -16.26 -0.62
C ALA A 130 -8.08 -16.78 -0.80
N ALA A 131 -9.05 -16.19 -0.13
CA ALA A 131 -10.46 -16.57 -0.26
C ALA A 131 -10.98 -16.32 -1.69
N TRP A 132 -10.69 -15.16 -2.26
CA TRP A 132 -10.99 -14.84 -3.66
C TRP A 132 -10.40 -15.91 -4.61
N ALA A 133 -9.14 -16.30 -4.41
CA ALA A 133 -8.45 -17.27 -5.27
C ALA A 133 -9.06 -18.68 -5.17
N LEU A 134 -9.46 -19.10 -3.97
CA LEU A 134 -10.17 -20.38 -3.80
C LEU A 134 -11.50 -20.40 -4.56
N ILE A 135 -12.24 -19.29 -4.54
CA ILE A 135 -13.47 -19.14 -5.33
C ILE A 135 -13.14 -19.19 -6.83
N GLN A 136 -12.14 -18.42 -7.28
CA GLN A 136 -11.71 -18.37 -8.69
C GLN A 136 -11.24 -19.73 -9.22
N THR A 137 -10.67 -20.58 -8.36
CA THR A 137 -10.29 -21.96 -8.72
C THR A 137 -11.49 -22.76 -9.27
N GLN A 138 -12.71 -22.46 -8.83
CA GLN A 138 -13.92 -23.17 -9.26
C GLN A 138 -14.66 -22.49 -10.42
N ILE A 139 -14.53 -21.17 -10.57
CA ILE A 139 -15.39 -20.39 -11.47
C ILE A 139 -14.65 -19.72 -12.63
N SER A 140 -13.32 -19.58 -12.55
CA SER A 140 -12.56 -18.82 -13.53
C SER A 140 -12.21 -19.66 -14.76
N SER A 141 -12.30 -19.04 -15.93
CA SER A 141 -11.77 -19.59 -17.19
C SER A 141 -10.36 -19.07 -17.53
N ILE A 142 -9.81 -18.17 -16.70
CA ILE A 142 -8.48 -17.57 -16.90
C ILE A 142 -7.42 -18.64 -16.65
N ARG A 143 -6.39 -18.67 -17.51
CA ARG A 143 -5.21 -19.53 -17.33
C ARG A 143 -4.31 -18.96 -16.24
N PHE A 144 -4.67 -19.23 -14.99
CA PHE A 144 -3.94 -18.79 -13.80
C PHE A 144 -4.01 -19.86 -12.71
N GLY A 145 -2.91 -20.07 -11.98
CA GLY A 145 -2.82 -21.07 -10.92
C GLY A 145 -3.48 -20.63 -9.62
N PHE A 146 -4.80 -20.40 -9.62
CA PHE A 146 -5.54 -19.85 -8.48
C PHE A 146 -5.35 -20.63 -7.16
N SER A 147 -5.31 -21.97 -7.22
CA SER A 147 -5.06 -22.78 -6.03
C SER A 147 -3.66 -22.56 -5.45
N HIS A 148 -2.64 -22.47 -6.31
CA HIS A 148 -1.26 -22.20 -5.90
C HIS A 148 -1.13 -20.77 -5.35
N TYR A 149 -1.84 -19.82 -5.95
CA TYR A 149 -1.91 -18.45 -5.47
C TYR A 149 -2.57 -18.37 -4.10
N ALA A 150 -3.69 -19.07 -3.88
CA ALA A 150 -4.32 -19.16 -2.56
C ALA A 150 -3.36 -19.70 -1.49
N THR A 151 -2.61 -20.76 -1.80
CA THR A 151 -1.57 -21.30 -0.92
C THR A 151 -0.48 -20.27 -0.63
N ALA A 152 0.05 -19.60 -1.66
CA ALA A 152 1.09 -18.57 -1.50
C ALA A 152 0.62 -17.42 -0.59
N ARG A 153 -0.62 -16.93 -0.78
CA ARG A 153 -1.21 -15.89 0.07
C ARG A 153 -1.36 -16.36 1.52
N MET A 154 -1.80 -17.59 1.76
CA MET A 154 -1.92 -18.14 3.12
C MET A 154 -0.56 -18.37 3.78
N ASP A 155 0.45 -18.82 3.05
CA ASP A 155 1.81 -18.95 3.57
C ASP A 155 2.38 -17.59 3.97
N ALA A 156 2.19 -16.57 3.13
CA ALA A 156 2.57 -15.19 3.41
C ALA A 156 1.88 -14.66 4.68
N TYR A 157 0.57 -14.89 4.83
CA TYR A 157 -0.19 -14.54 6.03
C TYR A 157 0.44 -15.13 7.30
N HIS A 158 0.74 -16.43 7.31
CA HIS A 158 1.30 -17.09 8.49
C HIS A 158 2.72 -16.58 8.81
N ARG A 159 3.57 -16.37 7.79
CA ARG A 159 4.92 -15.82 7.97
C ARG A 159 4.87 -14.43 8.57
N MET A 160 4.08 -13.53 7.99
CA MET A 160 3.96 -12.15 8.45
C MET A 160 3.32 -12.07 9.84
N LYS A 161 2.28 -12.88 10.11
CA LYS A 161 1.65 -12.95 11.43
C LYS A 161 2.64 -13.35 12.51
N LYS A 162 3.47 -14.37 12.24
CA LYS A 162 4.50 -14.82 13.17
C LYS A 162 5.53 -13.71 13.44
N SER A 163 5.98 -13.01 12.40
CA SER A 163 6.90 -11.88 12.53
C SER A 163 6.31 -10.75 13.39
N LEU A 164 5.03 -10.41 13.18
CA LEU A 164 4.34 -9.39 13.97
C LEU A 164 4.18 -9.82 15.44
N GLN A 165 3.79 -11.07 15.69
CA GLN A 165 3.67 -11.59 17.06
C GLN A 165 5.00 -11.51 17.82
N SER A 166 6.10 -11.95 17.20
CA SER A 166 7.43 -11.86 17.81
C SER A 166 7.85 -10.42 18.11
N HIS A 167 7.49 -9.46 17.24
CA HIS A 167 7.74 -8.05 17.51
C HIS A 167 6.92 -7.53 18.71
N LEU A 168 5.63 -7.89 18.80
CA LEU A 168 4.76 -7.45 19.89
C LEU A 168 5.14 -8.05 21.25
N GLU A 169 5.69 -9.27 21.27
CA GLU A 169 6.17 -9.96 22.48
C GLU A 169 7.48 -9.40 23.03
N GLN A 170 8.27 -8.69 22.21
CA GLN A 170 9.54 -8.08 22.61
C GLN A 170 9.37 -6.70 23.27
N ARG A 171 8.13 -6.26 23.51
CA ARG A 171 7.78 -4.99 24.16
C ARG A 171 7.34 -5.20 25.60
#